data_AF-A0A2Z6R7Y3-F1
#
_entry.id   AF-A0A2Z6R7Y3-F1
#
_cell.length_a   1.000
_cell.length_b   1.000
_cell.length_c   1.000
_cell.angle_alpha   90.00
_cell.angle_beta   90.00
_cell.angle_gamma   90.00
#
_symmetry.space_group_name_H-M   'P 1'
#
loop_
_entity.id
_entity.type
_entity.pdbx_description
1 polymer ?
#
loop_
_entity_poly.entity_id
_entity_poly.type
_entity_poly.pdbx_seq_one_letter_code
_entity_poly.pdbx_strand_id
1 'polypeptide(L)'
;METQEIILVESSATASIQNNQTETVINVNDDIINNPIYKLYEQQEKEFGEFGKQMNLHIRDLFKEILINQNKKIEAEIESINSKNSIDVEDIRKKFDEIFVSQSSTIESLNVRVEGLETDSIINDQDIEKFKQEFDIFKKKSRLSLKTPPAQNNVSLNMNDKIHEKISEFVIKHKNNKFKDNTFKYLKDDFTIDNFLEYEKSYLFYSLNDDIKKSVKLTINELLKNELTFKKRKLTQPVNVYIDRKLVPSLPPGVKSYNEFQETREFDLLPKNVKVGIRKLILTENLK
;
A
#
# COMPACT_ATOMS: atom_id res chain seq x y z
N MET A 1 -28.88 7.87 -39.78
CA MET A 1 -29.40 9.16 -39.31
C MET A 1 -28.98 10.19 -40.34
N GLU A 2 -29.97 10.74 -41.01
CA GLU A 2 -29.84 11.65 -42.16
C GLU A 2 -29.24 12.99 -41.73
N THR A 3 -28.24 13.44 -42.47
CA THR A 3 -27.68 14.79 -42.40
C THR A 3 -28.60 15.74 -43.18
N GLN A 4 -29.25 16.66 -42.47
CA GLN A 4 -29.99 17.76 -43.09
C GLN A 4 -29.03 18.94 -43.34
N GLU A 5 -28.78 19.22 -44.61
CA GLU A 5 -28.18 20.46 -45.10
C GLU A 5 -29.13 21.64 -44.84
N ILE A 6 -28.63 22.69 -44.20
CA ILE A 6 -29.33 23.97 -44.12
C ILE A 6 -28.81 24.85 -45.26
N ILE A 7 -29.65 24.94 -46.29
CA ILE A 7 -29.55 25.87 -47.41
C ILE A 7 -29.82 27.28 -46.88
N LEU A 8 -28.82 28.17 -46.92
CA LEU A 8 -29.02 29.59 -46.66
C LEU A 8 -29.51 30.26 -47.94
N VAL A 9 -30.79 30.60 -47.96
CA VAL A 9 -31.46 31.34 -49.04
C VAL A 9 -30.92 32.77 -49.08
N GLU A 10 -30.21 33.11 -50.16
CA GLU A 10 -29.93 34.49 -50.53
C GLU A 10 -31.26 35.20 -50.85
N SER A 11 -31.59 36.21 -50.04
CA SER A 11 -32.56 37.23 -50.43
C SER A 11 -31.85 38.58 -50.41
N SER A 12 -31.47 39.07 -51.59
CA SER A 12 -31.32 40.50 -51.79
C SER A 12 -32.07 40.85 -53.07
N ALA A 13 -33.29 41.35 -52.86
CA ALA A 13 -34.08 41.97 -53.90
C ALA A 13 -33.32 43.23 -54.34
N THR A 14 -32.72 43.18 -55.52
CA THR A 14 -32.24 44.36 -56.24
C THR A 14 -33.45 45.19 -56.65
N ALA A 15 -33.76 46.23 -55.88
CA ALA A 15 -34.68 47.28 -56.31
C ALA A 15 -33.97 48.14 -57.37
N SER A 16 -34.23 47.85 -58.63
CA SER A 16 -33.89 48.71 -59.76
C SER A 16 -34.78 49.96 -59.72
N ILE A 17 -34.22 51.09 -59.32
CA ILE A 17 -34.86 52.39 -59.48
C ILE A 17 -34.49 52.89 -60.89
N GLN A 18 -35.38 52.65 -61.84
CA GLN A 18 -35.39 53.38 -63.12
C GLN A 18 -35.85 54.81 -62.85
N ASN A 19 -34.90 55.74 -62.72
CA ASN A 19 -35.19 57.16 -62.81
C ASN A 19 -35.29 57.53 -64.29
N ASN A 20 -36.53 57.71 -64.75
CA ASN A 20 -36.82 58.38 -66.03
C ASN A 20 -36.44 59.85 -65.89
N GLN A 21 -35.28 60.24 -66.42
CA GLN A 21 -34.97 61.65 -66.69
C GLN A 21 -35.65 62.05 -67.99
N THR A 22 -36.73 62.81 -67.89
CA THR A 22 -37.17 63.71 -68.96
C THR A 22 -36.14 64.82 -69.11
N GLU A 23 -35.42 64.82 -70.24
CA GLU A 23 -34.64 65.96 -70.70
C GLU A 23 -35.59 67.12 -71.04
N THR A 24 -35.80 68.02 -70.09
CA THR A 24 -36.18 69.40 -70.42
C THR A 24 -34.92 70.14 -70.85
N VAL A 25 -34.77 70.30 -72.18
CA VAL A 25 -33.80 71.23 -72.77
C VAL A 25 -34.19 72.64 -72.35
N ILE A 26 -33.62 73.14 -71.26
CA ILE A 26 -33.67 74.55 -70.88
C ILE A 26 -32.51 75.22 -71.61
N ASN A 27 -32.83 75.99 -72.64
CA ASN A 27 -31.87 76.83 -73.35
C ASN A 27 -31.45 77.98 -72.42
N VAL A 28 -30.32 77.84 -71.74
CA VAL A 28 -29.76 78.85 -70.84
C VAL A 28 -28.85 79.76 -71.65
N ASN A 29 -29.20 81.04 -71.72
CA ASN A 29 -28.38 82.12 -72.30
C ASN A 29 -26.91 82.05 -71.82
N ASP A 30 -25.98 82.16 -72.76
CA ASP A 30 -24.52 82.10 -72.55
C ASP A 30 -23.96 83.18 -71.60
N ASP A 31 -24.73 84.21 -71.25
CA ASP A 31 -24.30 85.29 -70.34
C ASP A 31 -24.30 84.89 -68.85
N ILE A 32 -24.89 83.75 -68.46
CA ILE A 32 -24.89 83.27 -67.06
C ILE A 32 -23.60 82.49 -66.72
N ILE A 33 -22.91 81.96 -67.74
CA ILE A 33 -21.76 81.04 -67.61
C ILE A 33 -20.51 81.76 -67.04
N ASN A 34 -20.45 83.09 -67.11
CA ASN A 34 -19.34 83.88 -66.54
C ASN A 34 -19.62 84.49 -65.17
N ASN A 35 -20.72 84.13 -64.51
CA ASN A 35 -21.00 84.60 -63.15
C ASN A 35 -20.02 83.96 -62.13
N PRO A 36 -19.24 84.75 -61.38
CA PRO A 36 -18.29 84.23 -60.38
C PRO A 36 -18.94 83.34 -59.31
N ILE A 37 -20.23 83.53 -59.03
CA ILE A 37 -20.99 82.67 -58.12
C ILE A 37 -21.15 81.26 -58.69
N TYR A 38 -21.36 81.12 -60.01
CA TYR A 38 -21.52 79.81 -60.66
C TYR A 38 -20.22 79.01 -60.65
N LYS A 39 -19.08 79.67 -60.90
CA LYS A 39 -17.74 79.04 -60.80
C LYS A 39 -17.44 78.56 -59.37
N LEU A 40 -17.90 79.30 -58.35
CA LEU A 40 -17.76 78.89 -56.95
C LEU A 40 -18.58 77.61 -56.66
N TYR A 41 -19.81 77.52 -57.18
CA TYR A 41 -20.63 76.31 -57.04
C TYR A 41 -20.01 75.10 -57.76
N GLU A 42 -19.50 75.27 -58.97
CA GLU A 42 -18.82 74.21 -59.73
C GLU A 42 -17.56 73.73 -59.00
N GLN A 43 -16.79 74.65 -58.40
CA GLN A 43 -15.63 74.30 -57.58
C GLN A 43 -16.04 73.56 -56.30
N GLN A 44 -17.08 74.02 -55.59
CA GLN A 44 -17.58 73.33 -54.40
C GLN A 44 -18.09 71.91 -54.73
N GLU A 45 -18.84 71.74 -55.83
CA GLU A 45 -19.31 70.43 -56.27
C GLU A 45 -18.14 69.48 -56.54
N LYS A 46 -17.07 69.97 -57.16
CA LYS A 46 -15.85 69.18 -57.41
C LYS A 46 -15.16 68.80 -56.11
N GLU A 47 -14.99 69.74 -55.17
CA GLU A 47 -14.37 69.50 -53.86
C GLU A 47 -15.19 68.49 -53.03
N PHE A 48 -16.51 68.60 -53.01
CA PHE A 48 -17.39 67.63 -52.36
C PHE A 48 -17.35 66.26 -53.04
N GLY A 49 -17.26 66.21 -54.37
CA GLY A 49 -17.10 64.97 -55.13
C GLY A 49 -15.78 64.27 -54.83
N GLU A 50 -14.68 65.02 -54.75
CA GLU A 50 -13.36 64.48 -54.37
C GLU A 50 -13.32 64.02 -52.91
N PHE A 51 -13.90 64.81 -52.00
CA PHE A 51 -14.06 64.43 -50.60
C PHE A 51 -14.87 63.13 -50.45
N GLY A 52 -15.99 63.00 -51.16
CA GLY A 52 -16.82 61.80 -51.15
C GLY A 52 -16.06 60.55 -51.64
N LYS A 53 -15.24 60.69 -52.69
CA LYS A 53 -14.38 59.61 -53.19
C LYS A 53 -13.33 59.19 -52.16
N GLN A 54 -12.66 60.16 -51.53
CA GLN A 54 -11.66 59.87 -50.49
C GLN A 54 -12.31 59.21 -49.27
N MET A 55 -13.46 59.71 -48.83
CA MET A 55 -14.21 59.14 -47.71
C MET A 55 -14.62 57.69 -48.00
N ASN A 56 -15.14 57.39 -49.20
CA ASN A 56 -15.52 56.04 -49.58
C ASN A 56 -14.33 55.08 -49.56
N LEU A 57 -13.17 55.54 -50.05
CA LEU A 57 -11.94 54.76 -50.05
C LEU A 57 -11.47 54.45 -48.62
N HIS A 58 -11.50 55.45 -47.73
CA HIS A 58 -11.14 55.28 -46.33
C HIS A 58 -12.07 54.29 -45.60
N ILE A 59 -13.39 54.42 -45.82
CA ILE A 59 -14.39 53.51 -45.25
C ILE A 59 -14.12 52.07 -45.73
N ARG A 60 -13.85 51.89 -47.03
CA ARG A 60 -13.56 50.57 -47.60
C ARG A 60 -12.32 49.93 -46.98
N ASP A 61 -11.26 50.71 -46.79
CA ASP A 61 -10.02 50.21 -46.20
C ASP A 61 -10.20 49.85 -44.72
N LEU A 62 -10.94 50.66 -43.96
CA LEU A 62 -11.33 50.34 -42.59
C LEU A 62 -12.09 49.01 -42.50
N PHE A 63 -13.06 48.78 -43.41
CA PHE A 63 -13.81 47.51 -43.44
C PHE A 63 -12.91 46.31 -43.74
N LYS A 64 -11.96 46.44 -44.68
CA LYS A 64 -11.00 45.37 -44.97
C LYS A 64 -10.12 45.05 -43.76
N GLU A 65 -9.65 46.07 -43.06
CA GLU A 65 -8.83 45.90 -41.87
C GLU A 65 -9.60 45.18 -40.75
N ILE A 66 -10.85 45.56 -40.51
CA ILE A 66 -11.74 44.89 -39.56
C ILE A 66 -11.91 43.41 -39.91
N LEU A 67 -12.20 43.10 -41.18
CA LEU A 67 -12.33 41.73 -41.69
C LEU A 67 -11.06 40.91 -41.47
N ILE A 68 -9.90 41.48 -41.82
CA ILE A 68 -8.60 40.81 -41.64
C ILE A 68 -8.35 40.53 -40.15
N ASN A 69 -8.64 41.48 -39.28
CA ASN A 69 -8.38 41.33 -37.84
C ASN A 69 -9.33 40.29 -37.20
N GLN A 70 -10.59 40.26 -37.62
CA GLN A 70 -11.55 39.24 -37.18
C GLN A 70 -11.13 37.84 -37.63
N ASN A 71 -10.71 37.68 -38.88
CA ASN A 71 -10.26 36.39 -39.39
C ASN A 71 -9.01 35.89 -38.66
N LYS A 72 -8.02 36.77 -38.41
CA LYS A 72 -6.83 36.43 -37.60
C LYS A 72 -7.20 35.98 -36.19
N LYS A 73 -8.19 36.62 -35.57
CA LYS A 73 -8.67 36.25 -34.23
C LYS A 73 -9.31 34.87 -34.23
N ILE A 74 -10.12 34.57 -35.25
CA ILE A 74 -10.76 33.25 -35.43
C ILE A 74 -9.70 32.18 -35.67
N GLU A 75 -8.72 32.42 -36.53
CA GLU A 75 -7.62 31.48 -36.79
C GLU A 75 -6.82 31.15 -35.53
N ALA A 76 -6.45 32.15 -34.73
CA ALA A 76 -5.73 31.94 -33.47
C ALA A 76 -6.55 31.17 -32.44
N GLU A 77 -7.87 31.37 -32.41
CA GLU A 77 -8.78 30.67 -31.50
C GLU A 77 -8.94 29.19 -31.91
N ILE A 78 -9.04 28.91 -33.22
CA ILE A 78 -9.06 27.55 -33.78
C ILE A 78 -7.74 26.81 -33.48
N GLU A 79 -6.60 27.46 -33.66
CA GLU A 79 -5.28 26.88 -33.36
C GLU A 79 -5.12 26.56 -31.86
N SER A 80 -5.59 27.45 -30.99
CA SER A 80 -5.64 27.22 -29.54
C SER A 80 -6.53 26.01 -29.17
N ILE A 81 -7.71 25.87 -29.79
CA ILE A 81 -8.63 24.75 -29.54
C ILE A 81 -8.02 23.42 -30.01
N ASN A 82 -7.40 23.39 -31.19
CA ASN A 82 -6.75 22.20 -31.73
C ASN A 82 -5.54 21.76 -30.89
N SER A 83 -4.79 22.72 -30.32
CA SER A 83 -3.66 22.40 -29.43
C SER A 83 -4.10 21.85 -28.06
N LYS A 84 -5.26 22.29 -27.54
CA LYS A 84 -5.78 21.87 -26.22
C LYS A 84 -6.58 20.57 -26.23
N ASN A 85 -7.18 20.21 -27.37
CA ASN A 85 -8.02 19.02 -27.51
C ASN A 85 -7.26 17.79 -28.06
N SER A 86 -5.95 17.86 -28.21
CA SER A 86 -5.11 16.67 -28.38
C SER A 86 -4.99 15.93 -27.04
N ILE A 87 -6.08 15.29 -26.63
CA ILE A 87 -5.97 14.11 -25.80
C ILE A 87 -5.31 13.09 -26.70
N ASP A 88 -4.02 12.84 -26.49
CA ASP A 88 -3.26 11.87 -27.26
C ASP A 88 -3.85 10.48 -27.00
N VAL A 89 -4.73 10.06 -27.93
CA VAL A 89 -5.42 8.76 -27.90
C VAL A 89 -4.39 7.62 -27.85
N GLU A 90 -3.20 7.84 -28.39
CA GLU A 90 -2.10 6.87 -28.36
C GLU A 90 -1.52 6.74 -26.94
N ASP A 91 -1.36 7.84 -26.21
CA ASP A 91 -0.94 7.81 -24.80
C ASP A 91 -1.99 7.12 -23.90
N ILE A 92 -3.28 7.32 -24.17
CA ILE A 92 -4.34 6.62 -23.45
C ILE A 92 -4.28 5.12 -23.74
N ARG A 93 -4.17 4.75 -25.02
CA ARG A 93 -4.08 3.35 -25.45
C ARG A 93 -2.87 2.66 -24.84
N LYS A 94 -1.71 3.31 -24.88
CA LYS A 94 -0.47 2.82 -24.27
C LYS A 94 -0.62 2.57 -22.77
N LYS A 95 -1.27 3.47 -22.03
CA LYS A 95 -1.56 3.25 -20.61
C LYS A 95 -2.43 2.03 -20.35
N PHE A 96 -3.46 1.81 -21.18
CA PHE A 96 -4.30 0.61 -21.06
C PHE A 96 -3.55 -0.68 -21.40
N ASP A 97 -2.69 -0.66 -22.41
CA ASP A 97 -1.85 -1.81 -22.77
C ASP A 97 -0.85 -2.15 -21.66
N GLU A 98 -0.20 -1.14 -21.06
CA GLU A 98 0.69 -1.31 -19.90
C GLU A 98 -0.05 -1.91 -18.69
N ILE A 99 -1.27 -1.44 -18.42
CA ILE A 99 -2.14 -1.99 -17.37
C ILE A 99 -2.49 -3.45 -17.66
N PHE A 100 -2.88 -3.75 -18.90
CA PHE A 100 -3.25 -5.11 -19.30
C PHE A 100 -2.07 -6.07 -19.12
N VAL A 101 -0.88 -5.71 -19.60
CA VAL A 101 0.34 -6.50 -19.44
C VAL A 101 0.67 -6.72 -17.95
N SER A 102 0.59 -5.67 -17.13
CA SER A 102 0.84 -5.76 -15.69
C SER A 102 -0.15 -6.69 -14.98
N GLN A 103 -1.44 -6.59 -15.33
CA GLN A 103 -2.49 -7.44 -14.79
C GLN A 103 -2.33 -8.90 -15.23
N SER A 104 -2.03 -9.15 -16.50
CA SER A 104 -1.77 -10.50 -17.01
C SER A 104 -0.60 -11.16 -16.29
N SER A 105 0.51 -10.44 -16.10
CA SER A 105 1.66 -10.94 -15.33
C SER A 105 1.30 -11.28 -13.88
N THR A 106 0.46 -10.45 -13.25
CA THR A 106 -0.02 -10.70 -11.88
C THR A 106 -0.91 -11.94 -11.81
N ILE A 107 -1.81 -12.13 -12.77
CA ILE A 107 -2.68 -13.31 -12.88
C ILE A 107 -1.83 -14.57 -13.03
N GLU A 108 -0.81 -14.54 -13.88
CA GLU A 108 0.06 -15.69 -14.10
C GLU A 108 0.86 -16.05 -12.85
N SER A 109 1.38 -15.05 -12.13
CA SER A 109 2.03 -15.27 -10.83
C SER A 109 1.07 -15.85 -9.79
N LEU A 110 -0.20 -15.44 -9.79
CA LEU A 110 -1.21 -16.00 -8.88
C LEU A 110 -1.55 -17.44 -9.25
N ASN A 111 -1.70 -17.76 -10.53
CA ASN A 111 -1.98 -19.12 -11.00
C ASN A 111 -0.86 -20.09 -10.59
N VAL A 112 0.41 -19.72 -10.82
CA VAL A 112 1.56 -20.52 -10.37
C VAL A 112 1.53 -20.76 -8.86
N ARG A 113 1.15 -19.73 -8.08
CA ARG A 113 1.03 -19.87 -6.62
C ARG A 113 -0.12 -20.78 -6.21
N VAL A 114 -1.27 -20.72 -6.89
CA VAL A 114 -2.41 -21.61 -6.62
C VAL A 114 -2.04 -23.05 -6.90
N GLU A 115 -1.41 -23.32 -8.05
CA GLU A 115 -0.93 -24.67 -8.40
C GLU A 115 0.09 -25.20 -7.37
N GLY A 116 1.00 -24.33 -6.90
CA GLY A 116 1.92 -24.67 -5.80
C GLY A 116 1.19 -25.03 -4.50
N LEU A 117 0.14 -24.29 -4.13
CA LEU A 117 -0.63 -24.57 -2.93
C LEU A 117 -1.48 -25.85 -3.05
N GLU A 118 -2.02 -26.14 -4.23
CA GLU A 118 -2.75 -27.37 -4.49
C GLU A 118 -1.85 -28.60 -4.38
N THR A 119 -0.66 -28.54 -4.97
CA THR A 119 0.35 -29.60 -4.86
C THR A 119 0.82 -29.80 -3.42
N ASP A 120 1.12 -28.72 -2.68
CA ASP A 120 1.47 -28.78 -1.26
C ASP A 120 0.32 -29.38 -0.41
N SER A 121 -0.94 -29.04 -0.73
CA SER A 121 -2.11 -29.59 -0.04
C SER A 121 -2.20 -31.10 -0.24
N ILE A 122 -2.04 -31.58 -1.47
CA ILE A 122 -2.06 -33.02 -1.80
C ILE A 122 -0.95 -33.77 -1.06
N ILE A 123 0.27 -33.21 -1.02
CA ILE A 123 1.40 -33.83 -0.30
C ILE A 123 1.10 -33.91 1.20
N ASN A 124 0.60 -32.82 1.79
CA ASN A 124 0.26 -32.80 3.22
C ASN A 124 -0.83 -33.83 3.57
N ASP A 125 -1.85 -33.98 2.71
CA ASP A 125 -2.90 -34.98 2.91
C ASP A 125 -2.33 -36.41 2.88
N GLN A 126 -1.41 -36.69 1.94
CA GLN A 126 -0.70 -37.98 1.87
C GLN A 126 0.15 -38.24 3.12
N ASP A 127 0.88 -37.25 3.61
CA ASP A 127 1.69 -37.36 4.82
C ASP A 127 0.81 -37.62 6.06
N ILE A 128 -0.32 -36.93 6.19
CA ILE A 128 -1.28 -37.16 7.26
C ILE A 128 -1.81 -38.60 7.22
N GLU A 129 -2.14 -39.11 6.05
CA GLU A 129 -2.61 -40.49 5.89
C GLU A 129 -1.53 -41.49 6.29
N LYS A 130 -0.28 -41.25 5.88
CA LYS A 130 0.88 -42.06 6.29
C LYS A 130 1.07 -42.06 7.80
N PHE A 131 1.02 -40.88 8.45
CA PHE A 131 1.12 -40.79 9.90
C PHE A 131 -0.01 -41.55 10.62
N LYS A 132 -1.24 -41.50 10.11
CA LYS A 132 -2.35 -42.29 10.66
C LYS A 132 -2.05 -43.78 10.59
N GLN A 133 -1.55 -44.28 9.47
CA GLN A 133 -1.17 -45.68 9.31
C GLN A 133 -0.04 -46.09 10.26
N GLU A 134 1.02 -45.28 10.37
CA GLU A 134 2.13 -45.51 11.30
C GLU A 134 1.64 -45.52 12.75
N PHE A 135 0.74 -44.60 13.11
CA PHE A 135 0.15 -44.54 14.45
C PHE A 135 -0.70 -45.78 14.75
N ASP A 136 -1.49 -46.26 13.80
CA ASP A 136 -2.28 -47.48 13.96
C ASP A 136 -1.40 -48.74 14.11
N ILE A 137 -0.29 -48.81 13.36
CA ILE A 137 0.73 -49.86 13.53
C ILE A 137 1.34 -49.78 14.93
N PHE A 138 1.73 -48.58 15.38
CA PHE A 138 2.25 -48.35 16.72
C PHE A 138 1.25 -48.78 17.81
N LYS A 139 -0.03 -48.43 17.66
CA LYS A 139 -1.12 -48.80 18.56
C LYS A 139 -1.34 -50.32 18.60
N LYS A 140 -1.21 -51.03 17.48
CA LYS A 140 -1.26 -52.50 17.44
C LYS A 140 -0.04 -53.11 18.14
N LYS A 141 1.16 -52.57 17.90
CA LYS A 141 2.42 -53.02 18.50
C LYS A 141 2.45 -52.85 20.02
N SER A 142 1.95 -51.72 20.53
CA SER A 142 1.85 -51.48 21.97
C SER A 142 0.86 -52.44 22.63
N ARG A 143 -0.30 -52.70 22.01
CA ARG A 143 -1.26 -53.71 22.49
C ARG A 143 -0.71 -55.15 22.50
N LEU A 144 0.14 -55.49 21.53
CA LEU A 144 0.81 -56.80 21.48
C LEU A 144 1.90 -56.92 22.55
N SER A 145 2.60 -55.83 22.88
CA SER A 145 3.62 -55.79 23.94
C SER A 145 3.03 -55.88 25.34
N LEU A 146 1.75 -55.53 25.54
CA LEU A 146 1.02 -55.66 26.81
C LEU A 146 0.46 -57.08 27.11
N LYS A 147 0.68 -58.08 26.24
CA LYS A 147 0.22 -59.47 26.48
C LYS A 147 1.19 -60.36 27.26
N THR A 148 2.23 -59.79 27.85
CA THR A 148 2.99 -60.45 28.92
C THR A 148 2.59 -59.81 30.25
N PRO A 149 2.25 -60.57 31.31
CA PRO A 149 1.85 -59.98 32.57
C PRO A 149 3.11 -59.46 33.28
N PRO A 150 3.15 -58.16 33.56
CA PRO A 150 3.46 -57.77 34.92
C PRO A 150 2.41 -56.79 35.44
N ALA A 151 2.08 -56.97 36.72
CA ALA A 151 1.36 -55.98 37.50
C ALA A 151 2.10 -54.64 37.46
N GLN A 152 1.38 -53.55 37.15
CA GLN A 152 1.60 -52.22 37.73
C GLN A 152 0.56 -51.20 37.24
N ASN A 153 -0.33 -50.83 38.16
CA ASN A 153 -0.97 -49.53 38.38
C ASN A 153 -0.83 -48.47 37.27
N ASN A 154 -1.88 -48.29 36.47
CA ASN A 154 -2.09 -47.08 35.67
C ASN A 154 -2.42 -45.90 36.58
N VAL A 155 -1.39 -45.28 37.17
CA VAL A 155 -1.49 -43.92 37.70
C VAL A 155 -1.19 -42.99 36.54
N SER A 156 -2.11 -42.10 36.19
CA SER A 156 -1.83 -40.97 35.30
C SER A 156 -0.73 -40.12 35.93
N LEU A 157 0.53 -40.38 35.59
CA LEU A 157 1.69 -39.65 36.10
C LEU A 157 1.51 -38.15 35.82
N ASN A 158 1.61 -37.35 36.87
CA ASN A 158 1.61 -35.90 36.80
C ASN A 158 2.75 -35.46 35.88
N MET A 159 2.61 -34.33 35.18
CA MET A 159 3.65 -33.81 34.30
C MET A 159 4.97 -33.57 35.04
N ASN A 160 4.88 -33.19 36.33
CA ASN A 160 6.04 -33.09 37.21
C ASN A 160 6.76 -34.43 37.39
N ASP A 161 6.02 -35.54 37.49
CA ASP A 161 6.60 -36.88 37.62
C ASP A 161 7.36 -37.25 36.34
N LYS A 162 6.78 -36.94 35.16
CA LYS A 162 7.41 -37.21 33.86
C LYS A 162 8.69 -36.41 33.64
N ILE A 163 8.71 -35.13 34.06
CA ILE A 163 9.92 -34.31 34.02
C ILE A 163 10.97 -34.89 34.96
N HIS A 164 10.56 -35.24 36.19
CA HIS A 164 11.46 -35.82 37.19
C HIS A 164 12.06 -37.15 36.73
N GLU A 165 11.26 -38.01 36.11
CA GLU A 165 11.69 -39.29 35.55
C GLU A 165 12.77 -39.09 34.50
N LYS A 166 12.54 -38.23 33.49
CA LYS A 166 13.54 -37.94 32.44
C LYS A 166 14.82 -37.31 32.97
N ILE A 167 14.72 -36.43 33.97
CA ILE A 167 15.91 -35.86 34.63
C ILE A 167 16.66 -36.96 35.40
N SER A 168 15.94 -37.81 36.13
CA SER A 168 16.53 -38.88 36.93
C SER A 168 17.21 -39.94 36.06
N GLU A 169 16.58 -40.35 34.96
CA GLU A 169 17.17 -41.24 33.95
C GLU A 169 18.49 -40.69 33.42
N PHE A 170 18.50 -39.40 33.05
CA PHE A 170 19.71 -38.73 32.58
C PHE A 170 20.80 -38.72 33.66
N VAL A 171 20.45 -38.36 34.89
CA VAL A 171 21.37 -38.30 36.03
C VAL A 171 21.97 -39.68 36.32
N ILE A 172 21.16 -40.74 36.31
CA ILE A 172 21.61 -42.11 36.51
C ILE A 172 22.58 -42.53 35.41
N LYS A 173 22.24 -42.23 34.14
CA LYS A 173 23.08 -42.52 32.98
C LYS A 173 24.42 -41.76 32.98
N HIS A 174 24.47 -40.61 33.65
CA HIS A 174 25.62 -39.70 33.64
C HIS A 174 26.19 -39.41 35.04
N LYS A 175 26.08 -40.39 35.97
CA LYS A 175 26.40 -40.28 37.41
C LYS A 175 27.76 -39.64 37.78
N ASN A 176 28.72 -39.58 36.87
CA ASN A 176 30.08 -39.07 37.11
C ASN A 176 30.42 -37.76 36.37
N ASN A 177 29.46 -37.15 35.67
CA ASN A 177 29.70 -35.93 34.91
C ASN A 177 29.24 -34.69 35.68
N LYS A 178 30.04 -33.61 35.65
CA LYS A 178 29.56 -32.29 36.06
C LYS A 178 28.46 -31.85 35.09
N PHE A 179 27.27 -31.58 35.62
CA PHE A 179 26.16 -31.03 34.86
C PHE A 179 26.53 -29.62 34.38
N LYS A 180 26.45 -29.39 33.06
CA LYS A 180 26.71 -28.09 32.47
C LYS A 180 25.42 -27.26 32.51
N ASP A 181 25.56 -25.95 32.28
CA ASP A 181 24.48 -24.97 32.40
C ASP A 181 23.27 -25.24 31.48
N ASN A 182 23.43 -26.09 30.45
CA ASN A 182 22.39 -26.40 29.47
C ASN A 182 22.10 -27.91 29.33
N THR A 183 22.45 -28.71 30.34
CA THR A 183 22.35 -30.18 30.23
C THR A 183 20.94 -30.66 29.88
N PHE A 184 19.89 -30.00 30.39
CA PHE A 184 18.50 -30.43 30.20
C PHE A 184 17.79 -29.73 29.04
N LYS A 185 18.53 -29.03 28.16
CA LYS A 185 17.94 -28.31 27.02
C LYS A 185 17.18 -29.21 26.04
N TYR A 186 17.53 -30.50 25.97
CA TYR A 186 16.83 -31.48 25.12
C TYR A 186 15.39 -31.73 25.58
N LEU A 187 15.06 -31.47 26.85
CA LEU A 187 13.70 -31.65 27.37
C LEU A 187 12.69 -30.64 26.83
N LYS A 188 13.16 -29.56 26.18
CA LYS A 188 12.28 -28.53 25.60
C LYS A 188 11.35 -29.06 24.51
N ASP A 189 11.71 -30.18 23.88
CA ASP A 189 10.95 -30.75 22.77
C ASP A 189 9.72 -31.52 23.27
N ASP A 190 9.73 -31.91 24.55
CA ASP A 190 8.69 -32.71 25.20
C ASP A 190 7.84 -31.91 26.20
N PHE A 191 8.33 -30.76 26.68
CA PHE A 191 7.71 -30.01 27.78
C PHE A 191 7.66 -28.51 27.49
N THR A 192 6.56 -27.87 27.88
CA THR A 192 6.41 -26.42 27.79
C THR A 192 7.11 -25.72 28.96
N ILE A 193 7.31 -24.41 28.81
CA ILE A 193 7.91 -23.59 29.87
C ILE A 193 7.05 -23.57 31.15
N ASP A 194 5.72 -23.63 31.00
CA ASP A 194 4.79 -23.74 32.12
C ASP A 194 5.03 -25.03 32.90
N ASN A 195 5.23 -26.15 32.21
CA ASN A 195 5.53 -27.42 32.86
C ASN A 195 6.82 -27.34 33.68
N PHE A 196 7.87 -26.68 33.17
CA PHE A 196 9.10 -26.52 33.94
C PHE A 196 8.95 -25.56 35.13
N LEU A 197 8.17 -24.48 34.99
CA LEU A 197 7.91 -23.53 36.07
C LEU A 197 7.07 -24.15 37.18
N GLU A 198 6.12 -25.01 36.83
CA GLU A 198 5.36 -25.79 37.79
C GLU A 198 6.24 -26.85 38.48
N TYR A 199 7.07 -27.55 37.70
CA TYR A 199 8.01 -28.53 38.22
C TYR A 199 8.98 -27.92 39.23
N GLU A 200 9.53 -26.74 38.97
CA GLU A 200 10.43 -26.04 39.91
C GLU A 200 9.77 -25.77 41.28
N LYS A 201 8.44 -25.60 41.32
CA LYS A 201 7.68 -25.39 42.56
C LYS A 201 7.34 -26.71 43.28
N SER A 202 7.54 -27.85 42.62
CA SER A 202 7.13 -29.16 43.13
C SER A 202 8.12 -29.74 44.13
N TYR A 203 7.62 -30.62 45.02
CA TYR A 203 8.47 -31.35 45.97
C TYR A 203 9.56 -32.21 45.28
N LEU A 204 9.28 -32.71 44.07
CA LEU A 204 10.22 -33.49 43.26
C LEU A 204 11.41 -32.67 42.79
N PHE A 205 11.23 -31.38 42.53
CA PHE A 205 12.37 -30.51 42.26
C PHE A 205 13.23 -30.34 43.51
N TYR A 206 12.61 -30.22 44.69
CA TYR A 206 13.34 -30.08 45.95
C TYR A 206 14.08 -31.35 46.38
N SER A 207 13.67 -32.53 45.91
CA SER A 207 14.40 -33.79 46.15
C SER A 207 15.68 -33.95 45.31
N LEU A 208 15.88 -33.13 44.28
CA LEU A 208 17.08 -33.17 43.45
C LEU A 208 18.32 -32.63 44.18
N ASN A 209 19.51 -33.08 43.74
CA ASN A 209 20.78 -32.48 44.18
C ASN A 209 20.93 -31.05 43.65
N ASP A 210 21.67 -30.21 44.37
CA ASP A 210 21.81 -28.78 44.07
C ASP A 210 22.38 -28.48 42.68
N ASP A 211 23.32 -29.30 42.20
CA ASP A 211 23.87 -29.15 40.84
C ASP A 211 22.81 -29.40 39.76
N ILE A 212 21.93 -30.38 39.99
CA ILE A 212 20.84 -30.70 39.06
C ILE A 212 19.80 -29.59 39.11
N LYS A 213 19.42 -29.14 40.32
CA LYS A 213 18.52 -28.00 40.52
C LYS A 213 19.04 -26.76 39.78
N LYS A 214 20.33 -26.48 39.89
CA LYS A 214 20.98 -25.37 39.20
C LYS A 214 20.88 -25.52 37.68
N SER A 215 21.20 -26.69 37.14
CA SER A 215 21.12 -26.94 35.69
C SER A 215 19.68 -26.83 35.16
N VAL A 216 18.69 -27.30 35.91
CA VAL A 216 17.26 -27.14 35.58
C VAL A 216 16.88 -25.65 35.60
N LYS A 217 17.23 -24.91 36.64
CA LYS A 217 16.97 -23.46 36.74
C LYS A 217 17.57 -22.67 35.56
N LEU A 218 18.79 -23.03 35.17
CA LEU A 218 19.48 -22.43 34.03
C LEU A 218 18.78 -22.76 32.71
N THR A 219 18.34 -24.00 32.54
CA THR A 219 17.53 -24.41 31.38
C THR A 219 16.26 -23.57 31.28
N ILE A 220 15.53 -23.37 32.39
CA ILE A 220 14.32 -22.53 32.41
C ILE A 220 14.66 -21.07 32.05
N ASN A 221 15.74 -20.53 32.64
CA ASN A 221 16.19 -19.17 32.33
C ASN A 221 16.59 -19.01 30.86
N GLU A 222 17.22 -20.01 30.24
CA GLU A 222 17.56 -19.99 28.82
C GLU A 222 16.29 -20.00 27.95
N LEU A 223 15.30 -20.83 28.30
CA LEU A 223 14.01 -20.86 27.60
C LEU A 223 13.31 -19.51 27.65
N LEU A 224 13.24 -18.88 28.83
CA LEU A 224 12.65 -17.55 29.01
C LEU A 224 13.44 -16.47 28.25
N LYS A 225 14.78 -16.50 28.32
CA LYS A 225 15.64 -15.58 27.55
C LYS A 225 15.39 -15.69 26.05
N ASN A 226 15.18 -16.91 25.54
CA ASN A 226 14.88 -17.13 24.13
C ASN A 226 13.54 -16.50 23.71
N GLU A 227 12.53 -16.48 24.59
CA GLU A 227 11.26 -15.78 24.33
C GLU A 227 11.41 -14.26 24.28
N LEU A 228 12.29 -13.69 25.10
CA LEU A 228 12.64 -12.27 25.09
C LEU A 228 13.41 -11.84 23.83
N THR A 229 13.85 -12.78 22.99
CA THR A 229 14.44 -12.46 21.69
C THR A 229 13.38 -12.33 20.59
N PHE A 230 13.63 -11.47 19.60
CA PHE A 230 12.74 -11.31 18.44
C PHE A 230 12.56 -12.57 17.57
N LYS A 231 13.31 -13.67 17.85
CA LYS A 231 13.17 -14.94 17.13
C LYS A 231 11.84 -15.64 17.39
N LYS A 232 11.21 -15.41 18.54
CA LYS A 232 9.88 -15.96 18.87
C LYS A 232 8.80 -14.89 18.77
N ARG A 233 7.64 -15.24 18.20
CA ARG A 233 6.54 -14.29 17.94
C ARG A 233 5.84 -13.82 19.22
N LYS A 234 5.63 -14.68 20.21
CA LYS A 234 4.81 -14.40 21.40
C LYS A 234 5.55 -14.72 22.72
N LEU A 235 5.40 -13.86 23.72
CA LEU A 235 5.76 -14.16 25.12
C LEU A 235 4.67 -15.03 25.73
N THR A 236 5.05 -16.14 26.36
CA THR A 236 4.08 -17.05 26.97
C THR A 236 3.82 -16.73 28.43
N GLN A 237 4.81 -16.13 29.11
CA GLN A 237 4.76 -15.88 30.54
C GLN A 237 4.38 -14.44 30.87
N PRO A 238 3.80 -14.20 32.06
CA PRO A 238 3.57 -12.85 32.55
C PRO A 238 4.88 -12.14 32.91
N VAL A 239 4.86 -10.80 32.85
CA VAL A 239 6.05 -9.94 32.96
C VAL A 239 6.83 -10.17 34.27
N ASN A 240 6.12 -10.41 35.38
CA ASN A 240 6.71 -10.69 36.69
C ASN A 240 7.66 -11.89 36.67
N VAL A 241 7.39 -12.95 35.90
CA VAL A 241 8.26 -14.13 35.82
C VAL A 241 9.65 -13.76 35.30
N TYR A 242 9.74 -12.81 34.35
CA TYR A 242 11.02 -12.35 33.81
C TYR A 242 11.75 -11.42 34.79
N ILE A 243 11.01 -10.60 35.55
CA ILE A 243 11.55 -9.70 36.59
C ILE A 243 12.12 -10.52 37.75
N ASP A 244 11.34 -11.45 38.30
CA ASP A 244 11.71 -12.28 39.46
C ASP A 244 12.99 -13.09 39.19
N ARG A 245 13.18 -13.49 37.93
CA ARG A 245 14.36 -14.23 37.46
C ARG A 245 15.52 -13.33 37.02
N LYS A 246 15.41 -12.01 37.22
CA LYS A 246 16.42 -11.00 36.84
C LYS A 246 16.81 -11.07 35.36
N LEU A 247 15.86 -11.44 34.49
CA LEU A 247 16.05 -11.47 33.04
C LEU A 247 15.83 -10.08 32.42
N VAL A 248 14.99 -9.29 33.07
CA VAL A 248 14.77 -7.86 32.83
C VAL A 248 14.83 -7.11 34.17
N PRO A 249 15.24 -5.83 34.18
CA PRO A 249 15.25 -5.03 35.40
C PRO A 249 13.82 -4.71 35.85
N SER A 250 13.62 -4.61 37.16
CA SER A 250 12.39 -4.03 37.72
C SER A 250 12.26 -2.55 37.31
N LEU A 251 11.02 -2.07 37.22
CA LEU A 251 10.76 -0.67 36.90
C LEU A 251 11.31 0.27 37.99
N PRO A 252 11.88 1.43 37.62
CA PRO A 252 12.33 2.44 38.57
C PRO A 252 11.17 3.05 39.37
N PRO A 253 11.44 3.63 40.55
CA PRO A 253 10.43 4.37 41.29
C PRO A 253 9.81 5.49 40.44
N GLY A 254 8.48 5.54 40.40
CA GLY A 254 7.72 6.54 39.64
C GLY A 254 7.39 6.14 38.20
N VAL A 255 8.03 5.10 37.65
CA VAL A 255 7.75 4.58 36.30
C VAL A 255 6.69 3.49 36.37
N LYS A 256 5.62 3.62 35.57
CA LYS A 256 4.44 2.73 35.64
C LYS A 256 4.42 1.62 34.61
N SER A 257 5.18 1.73 33.52
CA SER A 257 5.23 0.73 32.44
C SER A 257 6.62 0.63 31.82
N TYR A 258 6.87 -0.46 31.09
CA TYR A 258 8.12 -0.58 30.33
C TYR A 258 8.15 0.39 29.14
N ASN A 259 6.99 0.82 28.64
CA ASN A 259 6.90 1.84 27.60
C ASN A 259 7.42 3.19 28.12
N GLU A 260 7.03 3.59 29.34
CA GLU A 260 7.56 4.79 30.00
C GLU A 260 9.04 4.62 30.37
N PHE A 261 9.45 3.42 30.80
CA PHE A 261 10.84 3.13 31.12
C PHE A 261 11.80 3.33 29.93
N GLN A 262 11.35 3.05 28.71
CA GLN A 262 12.18 3.19 27.50
C GLN A 262 12.69 4.64 27.29
N GLU A 263 11.95 5.64 27.76
CA GLU A 263 12.28 7.06 27.61
C GLU A 263 13.22 7.58 28.70
N THR A 264 13.62 6.72 29.65
CA THR A 264 14.49 7.11 30.77
C THR A 264 15.97 6.97 30.43
N ARG A 265 16.81 7.80 31.06
CA ARG A 265 18.29 7.68 30.98
C ARG A 265 18.78 6.31 31.48
N GLU A 266 18.08 5.71 32.43
CA GLU A 266 18.42 4.41 33.01
C GLU A 266 18.30 3.31 31.96
N PHE A 267 17.28 3.37 31.11
CA PHE A 267 17.16 2.46 29.97
C PHE A 267 18.35 2.59 29.02
N ASP A 268 18.83 3.81 28.75
CA ASP A 268 19.98 4.04 27.86
C ASP A 268 21.28 3.41 28.36
N LEU A 269 21.43 3.25 29.67
CA LEU A 269 22.60 2.60 30.28
C LEU A 269 22.53 1.07 30.20
N LEU A 270 21.39 0.48 29.80
CA LEU A 270 21.24 -0.97 29.76
C LEU A 270 22.03 -1.63 28.61
N PRO A 271 22.56 -2.85 28.84
CA PRO A 271 23.14 -3.67 27.79
C PRO A 271 22.15 -3.93 26.65
N LYS A 272 22.66 -4.03 25.42
CA LYS A 272 21.86 -4.20 24.19
C LYS A 272 20.90 -5.39 24.27
N ASN A 273 21.33 -6.51 24.84
CA ASN A 273 20.51 -7.71 25.01
C ASN A 273 19.33 -7.49 25.98
N VAL A 274 19.53 -6.68 27.03
CA VAL A 274 18.46 -6.34 27.99
C VAL A 274 17.46 -5.38 27.36
N LYS A 275 17.94 -4.37 26.61
CA LYS A 275 17.10 -3.44 25.83
C LYS A 275 16.19 -4.18 24.85
N VAL A 276 16.70 -5.22 24.18
CA VAL A 276 15.92 -6.07 23.27
C VAL A 276 14.77 -6.76 24.01
N GLY A 277 15.04 -7.34 25.18
CA GLY A 277 14.00 -7.98 26.01
C GLY A 277 12.92 -7.01 26.47
N ILE A 278 13.31 -5.80 26.89
CA ILE A 278 12.36 -4.74 27.29
C ILE A 278 11.47 -4.31 26.11
N ARG A 279 12.06 -4.06 24.93
CA ARG A 279 11.27 -3.72 23.74
C ARG A 279 10.27 -4.80 23.37
N LYS A 280 10.62 -6.08 23.58
CA LYS A 280 9.70 -7.19 23.38
C LYS A 280 8.53 -7.17 24.37
N LEU A 281 8.78 -6.81 25.63
CA LEU A 281 7.73 -6.66 26.65
C LEU A 281 6.78 -5.49 26.31
N ILE A 282 7.31 -4.36 25.84
CA ILE A 282 6.51 -3.20 25.41
C ILE A 282 5.53 -3.58 24.30
N LEU A 283 5.99 -4.33 23.30
CA LEU A 283 5.12 -4.80 22.22
C LEU A 283 3.94 -5.64 22.72
N THR A 284 4.12 -6.39 23.81
CA THR A 284 3.05 -7.18 24.41
C THR A 284 2.16 -6.40 25.37
N GLU A 285 2.66 -5.32 25.98
CA GLU A 285 1.84 -4.38 26.77
C GLU A 285 0.84 -3.62 25.88
N ASN A 286 1.27 -3.21 24.69
CA ASN A 286 0.43 -2.46 23.72
C ASN A 286 -0.60 -3.33 22.96
N LEU A 287 -0.58 -4.66 23.14
CA LEU A 287 -1.50 -5.62 22.51
C LEU A 287 -2.66 -6.04 23.42
N LYS A 288 -2.72 -5.50 24.65
CA LYS A 288 -3.83 -5.69 25.59
C LYS A 288 -4.69 -4.43 25.65
#